data_AF-A0A816Q3H7-F1
#
_entry.id   AF-A0A816Q3H7-F1
#
_cell.length_a   1.000
_cell.length_b   1.000
_cell.length_c   1.000
_cell.angle_alpha   90.00
_cell.angle_beta   90.00
_cell.angle_gamma   90.00
#
_symmetry.space_group_name_H-M   'P 1'
#
loop_
_entity.id
_entity.type
_entity.pdbx_description
1 polymer ?
#
loop_
_entity_poly.entity_id
_entity_poly.type
_entity_poly.pdbx_seq_one_letter_code
_entity_poly.pdbx_strand_id
1 'polypeptide(L)'
;MLLDTLLSDHSYIASIYLELSHVSDEKGNYDLALEHAERTLHIRKEQKPVDQIRLASTLNGMGVMYKKKSDLDRAKLLPADHPRRVNGLSNIGSIYHHRRNFEQALNFYQQALDIQDKSCPDDHLRKANTIRNIALIYRDKQDCDNAMNCLNRALNMYRNVLDDKPHPSIAVCYGDIGHVYGKKGNWDQALDYYRRQLNMEELCLSIDHPHIGLHFDWIVNMLKKKGNIDEAKHLCQQELNKLPDLFFSLATILEDSDFNKSQDYYKQAVSVLERQPGSTAHRACLSAMINFFWKSNMHDEALVYQLKLVDLQRTNLSSNNKEIAVSLRGLARLYQTINNDKEATKYFNQRLDIFQVIYGPEHNYVKEISNELGQLRDSVTISNAVGNEKKMTLIIIIPQNNRCLIVDSKVTHMWEGQKVLLVHVCEMMFTVLDYMKSS
;
A
#
# COMPACT_ATOMS: atom_id res chain seq x y z
N MET A 1 -3.14 38.98 -28.06
CA MET A 1 -3.01 39.70 -29.34
C MET A 1 -1.76 39.35 -30.13
N LEU A 2 -0.56 39.24 -29.54
CA LEU A 2 0.65 38.74 -30.26
C LEU A 2 0.84 37.20 -30.21
N LEU A 3 0.05 36.52 -29.37
CA LEU A 3 0.12 35.07 -29.14
C LEU A 3 -0.78 34.26 -30.07
N ASP A 4 -1.81 34.88 -30.66
CA ASP A 4 -2.81 34.21 -31.51
C ASP A 4 -2.33 34.07 -32.97
N THR A 5 -1.23 34.74 -33.34
CA THR A 5 -0.70 34.81 -34.71
C THR A 5 0.63 34.09 -34.91
N LEU A 6 1.27 33.57 -33.86
CA LEU A 6 2.58 32.93 -33.91
C LEU A 6 2.57 31.62 -33.11
N LEU A 7 2.23 30.52 -33.80
CA LEU A 7 2.77 29.14 -33.66
C LEU A 7 1.69 28.13 -34.05
N SER A 8 1.97 27.35 -35.08
CA SER A 8 1.17 26.25 -35.63
C SER A 8 1.07 25.02 -34.71
N ASP A 9 1.12 25.22 -33.40
CA ASP A 9 1.07 24.15 -32.42
C ASP A 9 0.09 24.51 -31.31
N HIS A 10 -1.18 24.18 -31.52
CA HIS A 10 -2.28 24.41 -30.58
C HIS A 10 -1.94 23.94 -29.15
N SER A 11 -1.07 22.92 -29.01
CA SER A 11 -0.59 22.40 -27.73
C SER A 11 0.26 23.39 -26.95
N TYR A 12 1.10 24.17 -27.63
CA TYR A 12 1.99 25.13 -27.01
C TYR A 12 1.21 26.36 -26.50
N ILE A 13 0.29 26.90 -27.32
CA ILE A 13 -0.58 28.01 -26.95
C ILE A 13 -1.46 27.65 -25.74
N ALA A 14 -2.04 26.44 -25.73
CA ALA A 14 -2.80 25.95 -24.58
C ALA A 14 -1.95 25.88 -23.30
N SER A 15 -0.67 25.53 -23.42
CA SER A 15 0.26 25.47 -22.30
C SER A 15 0.61 26.86 -21.78
N ILE A 16 0.80 27.85 -22.65
CA ILE A 16 1.02 29.25 -22.26
C ILE A 16 -0.17 29.82 -21.50
N TYR A 17 -1.39 29.64 -22.03
CA TYR A 17 -2.59 30.08 -21.31
C TYR A 17 -2.76 29.36 -19.97
N LEU A 18 -2.32 28.10 -19.87
CA LEU A 18 -2.37 27.38 -18.60
C LEU A 18 -1.38 27.97 -17.59
N GLU A 19 -0.17 28.31 -18.02
CA GLU A 19 0.80 29.00 -17.15
C GLU A 19 0.32 30.39 -16.73
N LEU A 20 -0.28 31.16 -17.64
CA LEU A 20 -0.90 32.45 -17.30
C LEU A 20 -2.05 32.29 -16.31
N SER A 21 -2.84 31.22 -16.46
CA SER A 21 -3.89 30.86 -15.50
C SER A 21 -3.30 30.58 -14.12
N HIS A 22 -2.23 29.78 -14.05
CA HIS A 22 -1.54 29.46 -12.79
C HIS A 22 -0.95 30.70 -12.13
N VAL A 23 -0.21 31.53 -12.88
CA VAL A 23 0.36 32.78 -12.36
C VAL A 23 -0.72 33.72 -11.84
N SER A 24 -1.88 33.78 -12.52
CA SER A 24 -3.02 34.59 -12.07
C SER A 24 -3.68 34.01 -10.81
N ASP A 25 -3.81 32.68 -10.72
CA ASP A 25 -4.28 31.98 -9.51
C ASP A 25 -3.34 32.26 -8.34
N GLU A 26 -2.02 32.22 -8.54
CA GLU A 26 -1.03 32.53 -7.49
C GLU A 26 -1.09 33.99 -7.02
N LYS A 27 -1.43 34.93 -7.92
CA LYS A 27 -1.65 36.34 -7.57
C LYS A 27 -3.01 36.58 -6.90
N GLY A 28 -3.86 35.56 -6.75
CA GLY A 28 -5.21 35.69 -6.19
C GLY A 28 -6.23 36.32 -7.15
N ASN A 29 -5.87 36.51 -8.42
CA ASN A 29 -6.74 37.06 -9.45
C ASN A 29 -7.56 35.94 -10.10
N TYR A 30 -8.51 35.38 -9.36
CA TYR A 30 -9.25 34.18 -9.79
C TYR A 30 -10.09 34.40 -11.05
N ASP A 31 -10.60 35.60 -11.30
CA ASP A 31 -11.32 35.93 -12.53
C ASP A 31 -10.44 35.77 -13.77
N LEU A 32 -9.26 36.39 -13.74
CA LEU A 32 -8.28 36.31 -14.83
C LEU A 32 -7.72 34.89 -14.97
N ALA A 33 -7.51 34.19 -13.85
CA ALA A 33 -7.07 32.81 -13.84
C ALA A 33 -8.06 31.87 -14.54
N LEU A 34 -9.36 32.05 -14.27
CA LEU A 34 -10.43 31.29 -14.91
C LEU A 34 -10.57 31.64 -16.40
N GLU A 35 -10.47 32.91 -16.78
CA GLU A 35 -10.47 33.32 -18.19
C GLU A 35 -9.37 32.61 -18.99
N HIS A 36 -8.14 32.58 -18.46
CA HIS A 36 -7.03 31.88 -19.09
C HIS A 36 -7.24 30.36 -19.11
N ALA A 37 -7.80 29.77 -18.05
CA ALA A 37 -8.10 28.34 -18.00
C ALA A 37 -9.20 27.94 -19.00
N GLU A 38 -10.21 28.78 -19.21
CA GLU A 38 -11.27 28.59 -20.20
C GLU A 38 -10.69 28.61 -21.62
N ARG A 39 -9.74 29.52 -21.91
CA ARG A 39 -9.01 29.53 -23.19
C ARG A 39 -8.18 28.26 -23.38
N THR A 40 -7.45 27.80 -22.36
CA THR A 40 -6.74 26.51 -22.41
C THR A 40 -7.70 25.34 -22.68
N LEU A 41 -8.85 25.31 -22.00
CA LEU A 41 -9.85 24.26 -22.16
C LEU A 41 -10.42 24.25 -23.59
N HIS A 42 -10.72 25.42 -24.14
CA HIS A 42 -11.22 25.56 -25.50
C HIS A 42 -10.22 24.99 -26.52
N ILE A 43 -8.95 25.41 -26.46
CA ILE A 43 -7.91 24.94 -27.37
C ILE A 43 -7.68 23.42 -27.24
N ARG A 44 -7.67 22.87 -26.02
CA ARG A 44 -7.51 21.41 -25.78
C ARG A 44 -8.69 20.57 -26.30
N LYS A 45 -9.90 21.14 -26.38
CA LYS A 45 -11.08 20.46 -26.98
C LYS A 45 -11.00 20.41 -28.50
N GLU A 46 -10.40 21.43 -29.11
CA GLU A 46 -10.27 21.55 -30.57
C GLU A 46 -9.12 20.70 -31.14
N GLN A 47 -8.11 20.38 -30.33
CA GLN A 47 -7.02 19.48 -30.72
C GLN A 47 -7.52 18.07 -31.07
N LYS A 48 -6.99 17.52 -32.18
CA LYS A 48 -7.24 16.14 -32.62
C LYS A 48 -5.92 15.38 -32.78
N PRO A 49 -5.75 14.21 -32.13
CA PRO A 49 -6.67 13.59 -31.17
C PRO A 49 -6.78 14.39 -29.86
N VAL A 50 -7.93 14.29 -29.18
CA VAL A 50 -8.15 14.97 -27.90
C VAL A 50 -7.35 14.25 -26.81
N ASP A 51 -6.45 14.98 -26.16
CA ASP A 51 -5.75 14.48 -24.97
C ASP A 51 -6.67 14.58 -23.75
N GLN A 52 -7.36 13.47 -23.43
CA GLN A 52 -8.30 13.39 -22.32
C GLN A 52 -7.63 13.63 -20.95
N ILE A 53 -6.35 13.29 -20.81
CA ILE A 53 -5.61 13.45 -19.55
C ILE A 53 -5.40 14.94 -19.28
N ARG A 54 -4.90 15.69 -20.27
CA ARG A 54 -4.72 17.14 -20.16
C ARG A 54 -6.04 17.88 -20.01
N LEU A 55 -7.10 17.43 -20.71
CA LEU A 55 -8.43 17.99 -20.56
C LEU A 55 -8.95 17.86 -19.12
N ALA A 56 -8.89 16.65 -18.55
CA ALA A 56 -9.30 16.37 -17.18
C ALA A 56 -8.49 17.20 -16.17
N SER A 57 -7.16 17.32 -16.37
CA SER A 57 -6.31 18.16 -15.54
C SER A 57 -6.73 19.64 -15.56
N THR A 58 -7.14 20.16 -16.72
CA THR A 58 -7.61 21.57 -16.85
C THR A 58 -8.89 21.77 -16.07
N LEU A 59 -9.86 20.87 -16.25
CA LEU A 59 -11.15 20.94 -15.56
C LEU A 59 -10.98 20.82 -14.04
N ASN A 60 -10.10 19.95 -13.57
CA ASN A 60 -9.74 19.84 -12.15
C ASN A 60 -9.13 21.14 -11.63
N GLY A 61 -8.22 21.75 -12.39
CA GLY A 61 -7.65 23.07 -12.07
C GLY A 61 -8.71 24.15 -11.92
N MET A 62 -9.64 24.23 -12.88
CA MET A 62 -10.77 25.16 -12.87
C MET A 62 -11.70 24.94 -11.67
N GLY A 63 -12.02 23.69 -11.33
CA GLY A 63 -12.85 23.38 -10.16
C GLY A 63 -12.26 23.92 -8.85
N VAL A 64 -10.94 23.81 -8.69
CA VAL A 64 -10.24 24.39 -7.54
C VAL A 64 -10.27 25.92 -7.56
N MET A 65 -10.07 26.54 -8.72
CA MET A 65 -10.13 28.01 -8.87
C MET A 65 -11.53 28.56 -8.57
N TYR A 66 -12.59 27.93 -9.07
CA TYR A 66 -13.97 28.31 -8.74
C TYR A 66 -14.25 28.20 -7.23
N LYS A 67 -13.73 27.17 -6.56
CA LYS A 67 -13.86 27.03 -5.10
C LYS A 67 -13.19 28.19 -4.37
N LYS A 68 -11.92 28.49 -4.70
CA LYS A 68 -11.17 29.62 -4.09
C LYS A 68 -11.88 30.95 -4.34
N LYS A 69 -12.33 31.20 -5.57
CA LYS A 69 -13.10 32.39 -5.93
C LYS A 69 -14.37 32.51 -5.10
N SER A 70 -15.16 31.44 -5.02
CA SER A 70 -16.41 31.45 -4.24
C SER A 70 -16.16 31.74 -2.76
N ASP A 71 -15.12 31.13 -2.17
CA ASP A 71 -14.74 31.39 -0.78
C ASP A 71 -14.26 32.84 -0.58
N LEU A 72 -13.52 33.41 -1.54
CA LEU A 72 -13.07 34.80 -1.51
C LEU A 72 -14.24 35.79 -1.65
N ASP A 73 -15.15 35.56 -2.58
CA ASP A 73 -16.30 36.43 -2.82
C ASP A 73 -17.23 36.43 -1.61
N ARG A 74 -17.49 35.25 -1.03
CA ARG A 74 -18.23 35.13 0.25
C ARG A 74 -17.52 35.88 1.37
N ALA A 75 -16.20 35.79 1.46
CA ALA A 75 -15.42 36.51 2.46
C ALA A 75 -15.48 38.05 2.28
N LYS A 76 -15.49 38.54 1.04
CA LYS A 76 -15.60 39.98 0.71
C LYS A 76 -16.96 40.58 1.04
N LEU A 77 -18.04 39.81 0.88
CA LEU A 77 -19.43 40.24 1.16
C LEU A 77 -19.73 40.41 2.66
N LEU A 78 -18.83 39.92 3.53
CA LEU A 78 -19.00 39.98 4.97
C LEU A 78 -18.22 41.17 5.56
N PRO A 79 -18.74 41.79 6.65
CA PRO A 79 -18.00 42.78 7.42
C PRO A 79 -16.56 42.33 7.72
N ALA A 80 -15.63 43.29 7.81
CA ALA A 80 -14.20 43.00 7.91
C ALA A 80 -13.83 42.14 9.14
N ASP A 81 -14.62 42.24 10.20
CA ASP A 81 -14.52 41.53 11.49
C ASP A 81 -15.34 40.22 11.54
N HIS A 82 -16.09 39.90 10.49
CA HIS A 82 -17.08 38.82 10.56
C HIS A 82 -16.42 37.42 10.61
N PRO A 83 -16.80 36.54 11.54
CA PRO A 83 -16.26 35.18 11.67
C PRO A 83 -16.18 34.37 10.37
N ARG A 84 -17.23 34.38 9.56
CA ARG A 84 -17.24 33.62 8.29
C ARG A 84 -16.20 34.09 7.27
N ARG A 85 -15.67 35.32 7.36
CA ARG A 85 -14.60 35.83 6.49
C ARG A 85 -13.28 35.11 6.74
N VAL A 86 -12.93 34.93 8.02
CA VAL A 86 -11.76 34.16 8.46
C VAL A 86 -11.81 32.70 7.99
N ASN A 87 -13.00 32.08 7.99
CA ASN A 87 -13.15 30.70 7.50
C ASN A 87 -12.86 30.60 5.99
N GLY A 88 -13.36 31.55 5.19
CA GLY A 88 -13.07 31.61 3.75
C GLY A 88 -11.58 31.77 3.46
N LEU A 89 -10.92 32.71 4.15
CA LEU A 89 -9.46 32.92 4.03
C LEU A 89 -8.66 31.68 4.46
N SER A 90 -9.06 31.03 5.56
CA SER A 90 -8.41 29.81 6.06
C SER A 90 -8.55 28.64 5.09
N ASN A 91 -9.71 28.51 4.42
CA ASN A 91 -9.93 27.49 3.39
C ASN A 91 -9.04 27.74 2.17
N ILE A 92 -8.94 28.99 1.71
CA ILE A 92 -8.04 29.37 0.62
C ILE A 92 -6.59 29.06 0.98
N GLY A 93 -6.15 29.44 2.19
CA GLY A 93 -4.82 29.13 2.71
C GLY A 93 -4.53 27.63 2.71
N SER A 94 -5.49 26.80 3.15
CA SER A 94 -5.38 25.33 3.14
C SER A 94 -5.24 24.78 1.71
N ILE A 95 -5.97 25.33 0.74
CA ILE A 95 -5.85 24.92 -0.67
C ILE A 95 -4.45 25.22 -1.22
N TYR A 96 -3.88 26.39 -0.92
CA TYR A 96 -2.50 26.71 -1.33
C TYR A 96 -1.46 25.84 -0.60
N HIS A 97 -1.68 25.54 0.69
CA HIS A 97 -0.82 24.66 1.47
C HIS A 97 -0.77 23.25 0.87
N HIS A 98 -1.91 22.66 0.51
CA HIS A 98 -1.97 21.36 -0.15
C HIS A 98 -1.28 21.34 -1.52
N ARG A 99 -1.26 22.48 -2.22
CA ARG A 99 -0.50 22.68 -3.48
C ARG A 99 0.98 23.03 -3.27
N ARG A 100 1.46 23.06 -2.02
CA ARG A 100 2.82 23.46 -1.64
C ARG A 100 3.21 24.90 -2.04
N ASN A 101 2.23 25.76 -2.30
CA ASN A 101 2.47 27.20 -2.46
C ASN A 101 2.42 27.84 -1.06
N PHE A 102 3.53 27.71 -0.34
CA PHE A 102 3.60 28.05 1.07
C PHE A 102 3.48 29.55 1.34
N GLU A 103 4.03 30.40 0.47
CA GLU A 103 3.97 31.87 0.66
C GLU A 103 2.53 32.40 0.56
N GLN A 104 1.76 31.93 -0.43
CA GLN A 104 0.35 32.31 -0.52
C GLN A 104 -0.46 31.74 0.64
N ALA A 105 -0.19 30.50 1.05
CA ALA A 105 -0.86 29.91 2.20
C ALA A 105 -0.61 30.74 3.48
N LEU A 106 0.64 31.14 3.73
CA LEU A 106 1.00 32.02 4.87
C LEU A 106 0.30 33.37 4.77
N ASN A 107 0.27 34.00 3.59
CA ASN A 107 -0.41 35.28 3.38
C ASN A 107 -1.90 35.21 3.75
N PHE A 108 -2.63 34.18 3.28
CA PHE A 108 -4.04 34.01 3.59
C PHE A 108 -4.29 33.70 5.07
N TYR A 109 -3.44 32.89 5.72
CA TYR A 109 -3.55 32.66 7.15
C TYR A 109 -3.20 33.90 7.98
N GLN A 110 -2.24 34.71 7.54
CA GLN A 110 -1.91 35.98 8.21
C GLN A 110 -3.07 36.97 8.12
N GLN A 111 -3.70 37.11 6.94
CA GLN A 111 -4.92 37.93 6.80
C GLN A 111 -6.05 37.43 7.71
N ALA A 112 -6.18 36.11 7.88
CA ALA A 112 -7.15 35.53 8.80
C ALA A 112 -6.83 35.87 10.26
N LEU A 113 -5.54 35.83 10.65
CA LEU A 113 -5.08 36.26 11.99
C LEU A 113 -5.32 37.75 12.24
N ASP A 114 -5.01 38.62 11.29
CA ASP A 114 -5.18 40.07 11.43
C ASP A 114 -6.65 40.46 11.69
N ILE A 115 -7.59 39.68 11.14
CA ILE A 115 -9.02 39.83 11.43
C ILE A 115 -9.34 39.30 12.82
N GLN A 116 -8.81 38.12 13.19
CA GLN A 116 -9.04 37.51 14.51
C GLN A 116 -8.51 38.38 15.64
N ASP A 117 -7.35 39.02 15.47
CA ASP A 117 -6.75 39.95 16.44
C ASP A 117 -7.61 41.18 16.71
N LYS A 118 -8.48 41.58 15.76
CA LYS A 118 -9.39 42.71 15.92
C LYS A 118 -10.78 42.32 16.42
N SER A 119 -11.16 41.06 16.27
CA SER A 119 -12.56 40.60 16.41
C SER A 119 -12.79 39.62 17.56
N CYS A 120 -11.75 39.04 18.14
CA CYS A 120 -11.84 38.05 19.20
C CYS A 120 -10.83 38.37 20.32
N PRO A 121 -11.07 37.90 21.56
CA PRO A 121 -10.08 37.94 22.63
C PRO A 121 -8.74 37.32 22.19
N ASP A 122 -7.65 37.73 22.85
CA ASP A 122 -6.30 37.25 22.53
C ASP A 122 -6.20 35.73 22.48
N ASP A 123 -6.90 35.07 23.41
CA ASP A 123 -7.09 33.63 23.50
C ASP A 123 -8.45 33.22 22.92
N HIS A 124 -8.44 32.68 21.69
CA HIS A 124 -9.63 32.17 21.01
C HIS A 124 -9.29 30.91 20.19
N LEU A 125 -10.09 29.85 20.30
CA LEU A 125 -9.85 28.55 19.62
C LEU A 125 -9.59 28.70 18.12
N ARG A 126 -10.32 29.60 17.46
CA ARG A 126 -10.16 29.89 16.03
C ARG A 126 -8.78 30.48 15.70
N LYS A 127 -8.23 31.35 16.56
CA LYS A 127 -6.90 31.95 16.39
C LYS A 127 -5.82 30.89 16.61
N ALA A 128 -5.98 30.03 17.62
CA ALA A 128 -5.13 28.87 17.84
C ALA A 128 -5.10 27.93 16.62
N ASN A 129 -6.26 27.64 16.00
CA ASN A 129 -6.34 26.85 14.77
C ASN A 129 -5.56 27.48 13.60
N THR A 130 -5.68 28.80 13.41
CA THR A 130 -4.95 29.50 12.35
C THR A 130 -3.43 29.45 12.58
N ILE A 131 -2.97 29.69 13.82
CA ILE A 131 -1.55 29.61 14.19
C ILE A 131 -1.02 28.18 14.00
N ARG A 132 -1.80 27.17 14.39
CA ARG A 132 -1.46 25.77 14.15
C ARG A 132 -1.27 25.49 12.65
N ASN A 133 -2.17 25.96 11.79
CA ASN A 133 -2.04 25.77 10.34
C ASN A 133 -0.79 26.46 9.76
N ILE A 134 -0.43 27.64 10.27
CA ILE A 134 0.84 28.31 9.94
C ILE A 134 2.03 27.42 10.35
N ALA A 135 1.98 26.80 11.52
CA ALA A 135 3.01 25.87 11.97
C ALA A 135 3.19 24.66 11.03
N LEU A 136 2.07 24.12 10.50
CA LEU A 136 2.12 23.02 9.53
C LEU A 136 2.84 23.43 8.25
N ILE A 137 2.67 24.68 7.81
CA ILE A 137 3.43 25.23 6.67
C ILE A 137 4.92 25.29 6.99
N TYR A 138 5.31 25.85 8.14
CA TYR A 138 6.73 25.90 8.54
C TYR A 138 7.34 24.49 8.64
N ARG A 139 6.61 23.54 9.23
CA ARG A 139 7.02 22.12 9.29
C ARG A 139 7.25 21.54 7.89
N ASP A 140 6.40 21.85 6.93
CA ASP A 140 6.50 21.32 5.58
C ASP A 140 7.60 22.03 4.75
N LYS A 141 7.92 23.29 5.10
CA LYS A 141 9.13 24.01 4.67
C LYS A 141 10.42 23.52 5.34
N GLN A 142 10.34 22.54 6.25
CA GLN A 142 11.44 22.05 7.09
C GLN A 142 11.97 23.06 8.12
N ASP A 143 11.28 24.17 8.32
CA ASP A 143 11.57 25.17 9.34
C ASP A 143 10.96 24.73 10.68
N CYS A 144 11.68 23.84 11.35
CA CYS A 144 11.17 23.19 12.56
C CYS A 144 11.15 24.15 13.77
N ASP A 145 11.94 25.23 13.77
CA ASP A 145 11.98 26.19 14.88
C ASP A 145 10.75 27.10 14.87
N ASN A 146 10.40 27.66 13.71
CA ASN A 146 9.18 28.45 13.57
C ASN A 146 7.92 27.58 13.75
N ALA A 147 7.95 26.33 13.27
CA ALA A 147 6.86 25.38 13.52
C ALA A 147 6.65 25.13 15.02
N MET A 148 7.72 24.88 15.78
CA MET A 148 7.62 24.67 17.23
C MET A 148 7.10 25.91 17.97
N ASN A 149 7.58 27.11 17.60
CA ASN A 149 7.11 28.35 18.21
C ASN A 149 5.60 28.53 18.01
N CYS A 150 5.14 28.40 16.76
CA CYS A 150 3.71 28.49 16.44
C CYS A 150 2.89 27.41 17.16
N LEU A 151 3.34 26.15 17.20
CA LEU A 151 2.61 25.07 17.88
C LEU A 151 2.54 25.28 19.39
N ASN A 152 3.62 25.70 20.04
CA ASN A 152 3.61 25.99 21.47
C ASN A 152 2.66 27.16 21.80
N ARG A 153 2.65 28.19 20.95
CA ARG A 153 1.69 29.29 21.07
C ARG A 153 0.25 28.80 20.92
N ALA A 154 -0.04 28.00 19.89
CA ALA A 154 -1.37 27.43 19.68
C ALA A 154 -1.80 26.52 20.84
N LEU A 155 -0.89 25.68 21.34
CA LEU A 155 -1.13 24.79 22.48
C LEU A 155 -1.51 25.58 23.74
N ASN A 156 -0.76 26.63 24.08
CA ASN A 156 -1.06 27.48 25.22
C ASN A 156 -2.43 28.14 25.08
N MET A 157 -2.77 28.63 23.89
CA MET A 157 -4.10 29.20 23.63
C MET A 157 -5.23 28.16 23.78
N TYR A 158 -5.05 26.94 23.26
CA TYR A 158 -6.04 25.88 23.46
C TYR A 158 -6.23 25.59 24.95
N ARG A 159 -5.14 25.43 25.70
CA ARG A 159 -5.14 25.15 27.14
C ARG A 159 -5.82 26.25 27.94
N ASN A 160 -5.53 27.51 27.64
CA ASN A 160 -6.15 28.66 28.29
C ASN A 160 -7.66 28.73 28.02
N VAL A 161 -8.10 28.60 26.76
CA VAL A 161 -9.53 28.72 26.42
C VAL A 161 -10.36 27.54 26.94
N LEU A 162 -9.74 26.37 27.07
CA LEU A 162 -10.41 25.15 27.50
C LEU A 162 -10.24 24.88 28.99
N ASP A 163 -9.56 25.75 29.74
CA ASP A 163 -9.21 25.56 31.15
C ASP A 163 -8.54 24.18 31.40
N ASP A 164 -7.61 23.80 30.53
CA ASP A 164 -6.93 22.49 30.55
C ASP A 164 -7.85 21.25 30.48
N LYS A 165 -9.14 21.43 30.14
CA LYS A 165 -10.06 20.31 29.96
C LYS A 165 -9.67 19.48 28.73
N PRO A 166 -9.88 18.16 28.78
CA PRO A 166 -9.60 17.32 27.64
C PRO A 166 -10.35 17.78 26.39
N HIS A 167 -9.62 18.01 25.30
CA HIS A 167 -10.22 18.40 24.03
C HIS A 167 -9.43 17.86 22.81
N PRO A 168 -10.12 17.43 21.73
CA PRO A 168 -9.45 16.93 20.52
C PRO A 168 -8.43 17.90 19.90
N SER A 169 -8.66 19.22 20.01
CA SER A 169 -7.70 20.22 19.51
C SER A 169 -6.35 20.19 20.24
N ILE A 170 -6.35 19.88 21.55
CA ILE A 170 -5.11 19.74 22.32
C ILE A 170 -4.39 18.47 21.88
N ALA A 171 -5.13 17.36 21.71
CA ALA A 171 -4.58 16.09 21.22
C ALA A 171 -3.87 16.26 19.86
N VAL A 172 -4.58 16.85 18.89
CA VAL A 172 -4.04 17.09 17.56
C VAL A 172 -2.78 17.98 17.62
N CYS A 173 -2.78 19.00 18.48
CA CYS A 173 -1.61 19.87 18.66
C CYS A 173 -0.41 19.12 19.24
N TYR A 174 -0.61 18.23 20.21
CA TYR A 174 0.45 17.34 20.70
C TYR A 174 1.02 16.46 19.58
N GLY A 175 0.16 15.88 18.73
CA GLY A 175 0.60 15.08 17.59
C GLY A 175 1.46 15.86 16.59
N ASP A 176 1.09 17.11 16.31
CA ASP A 176 1.88 17.97 15.43
C ASP A 176 3.24 18.33 16.05
N ILE A 177 3.30 18.56 17.36
CA ILE A 177 4.56 18.79 18.07
C ILE A 177 5.44 17.54 18.01
N GLY A 178 4.85 16.36 18.26
CA GLY A 178 5.53 15.08 18.12
C GLY A 178 6.13 14.89 16.72
N HIS A 179 5.39 15.26 15.68
CA HIS A 179 5.88 15.20 14.29
C HIS A 179 7.05 16.15 14.04
N VAL A 180 7.01 17.38 14.58
CA VAL A 180 8.13 18.32 14.45
C VAL A 180 9.39 17.80 15.16
N TYR A 181 9.26 17.24 16.36
CA TYR A 181 10.40 16.58 17.03
C TYR A 181 10.95 15.40 16.24
N GLY A 182 10.07 14.58 15.65
CA GLY A 182 10.47 13.48 14.78
C GLY A 182 11.26 13.95 13.56
N LYS A 183 10.85 15.06 12.91
CA LYS A 183 11.62 15.66 11.81
C LYS A 183 12.99 16.20 12.24
N LYS A 184 13.13 16.66 13.49
CA LYS A 184 14.42 17.04 14.08
C LYS A 184 15.30 15.84 14.47
N GLY A 185 14.78 14.61 14.39
CA GLY A 185 15.47 13.40 14.88
C GLY A 185 15.41 13.22 16.41
N ASN A 186 14.64 14.06 17.12
CA ASN A 186 14.49 14.02 18.57
C ASN A 186 13.37 13.03 18.95
N TRP A 187 13.64 11.75 18.75
CA TRP A 187 12.61 10.70 18.85
C TRP A 187 12.04 10.51 20.25
N ASP A 188 12.81 10.72 21.32
CA ASP A 188 12.29 10.62 22.69
C ASP A 188 11.22 11.66 22.99
N GLN A 189 11.46 12.90 22.57
CA GLN A 189 10.48 13.98 22.69
C GLN A 189 9.27 13.71 21.80
N ALA A 190 9.48 13.22 20.57
CA ALA A 190 8.39 12.85 19.69
C ALA A 190 7.46 11.82 20.33
N LEU A 191 8.03 10.77 20.93
CA LEU A 191 7.28 9.71 21.62
C LEU A 191 6.52 10.23 22.84
N ASP A 192 7.13 11.11 23.65
CA ASP A 192 6.44 11.73 24.79
C ASP A 192 5.20 12.51 24.33
N TYR A 193 5.33 13.32 23.28
CA TYR A 193 4.21 14.08 22.74
C TYR A 193 3.13 13.20 22.11
N TYR A 194 3.50 12.11 21.42
CA TYR A 194 2.51 11.16 20.92
C TYR A 194 1.77 10.42 22.05
N ARG A 195 2.44 10.12 23.17
CA ARG A 195 1.76 9.58 24.37
C ARG A 195 0.77 10.58 24.96
N ARG A 196 1.14 11.86 25.03
CA ARG A 196 0.22 12.92 25.49
C ARG A 196 -0.98 13.09 24.56
N GLN A 197 -0.76 13.03 23.25
CA GLN A 197 -1.85 13.01 22.26
C GLN A 197 -2.80 11.85 22.55
N LEU A 198 -2.26 10.65 22.69
CA LEU A 198 -3.05 9.45 22.86
C LEU A 198 -3.89 9.47 24.14
N ASN A 199 -3.27 9.83 25.26
CA ASN A 199 -3.98 9.99 26.52
C ASN A 199 -5.11 11.03 26.42
N MET A 200 -4.87 12.13 25.69
CA MET A 200 -5.89 13.15 25.44
C MET A 200 -7.03 12.62 24.56
N GLU A 201 -6.73 11.82 23.53
CA GLU A 201 -7.75 11.19 22.68
C GLU A 201 -8.61 10.19 23.44
N GLU A 202 -8.01 9.38 24.33
CA GLU A 202 -8.75 8.46 25.22
C GLU A 202 -9.73 9.19 26.15
N LEU A 203 -9.39 10.42 26.57
CA LEU A 203 -10.27 11.25 27.42
C LEU A 203 -11.38 11.95 26.62
N CYS A 204 -11.17 12.21 25.33
CA CYS A 204 -12.08 13.00 24.51
C CYS A 204 -13.00 12.16 23.61
N LEU A 205 -12.57 10.97 23.24
CA LEU A 205 -13.22 10.13 22.24
C LEU A 205 -13.66 8.81 22.87
N SER A 206 -14.72 8.20 22.34
CA SER A 206 -15.00 6.79 22.66
C SER A 206 -13.79 5.94 22.26
N ILE A 207 -13.46 4.92 23.06
CA ILE A 207 -12.28 4.08 22.82
C ILE A 207 -12.27 3.41 21.43
N ASP A 208 -13.46 3.23 20.83
CA ASP A 208 -13.67 2.70 19.48
C ASP A 208 -13.33 3.70 18.35
N HIS A 209 -12.85 4.91 18.68
CA HIS A 209 -12.56 5.91 17.65
C HIS A 209 -11.34 5.47 16.81
N PRO A 210 -11.47 5.33 15.47
CA PRO A 210 -10.42 4.75 14.62
C PRO A 210 -9.05 5.45 14.68
N HIS A 211 -9.00 6.71 15.11
CA HIS A 211 -7.76 7.46 15.29
C HIS A 211 -6.89 6.94 16.43
N ILE A 212 -7.49 6.42 17.50
CA ILE A 212 -6.75 5.93 18.68
C ILE A 212 -5.88 4.73 18.27
N GLY A 213 -6.47 3.73 17.61
CA GLY A 213 -5.75 2.55 17.13
C GLY A 213 -4.61 2.89 16.16
N LEU A 214 -4.85 3.81 15.22
CA LEU A 214 -3.83 4.27 14.27
C LEU A 214 -2.65 4.96 14.96
N HIS A 215 -2.90 5.83 15.94
CA HIS A 215 -1.84 6.51 16.67
C HIS A 215 -1.05 5.55 17.57
N PHE A 216 -1.72 4.58 18.19
CA PHE A 216 -1.04 3.50 18.90
C PHE A 216 -0.07 2.73 18.00
N ASP A 217 -0.55 2.28 16.83
CA ASP A 217 0.29 1.57 15.85
C ASP A 217 1.48 2.41 15.40
N TRP A 218 1.31 3.73 15.28
CA TRP A 218 2.42 4.63 14.98
C TRP A 218 3.47 4.66 16.09
N ILE A 219 3.06 4.82 17.36
CA ILE A 219 3.98 4.81 18.51
C ILE A 219 4.72 3.47 18.58
N VAL A 220 4.02 2.36 18.39
CA VAL A 220 4.60 1.02 18.42
C VAL A 220 5.63 0.85 17.30
N ASN A 221 5.29 1.21 16.06
CA ASN A 221 6.21 1.12 14.92
C ASN A 221 7.44 2.02 15.09
N MET A 222 7.28 3.16 15.75
CA MET A 222 8.36 4.08 16.06
C MET A 222 9.32 3.51 17.11
N LEU A 223 8.79 2.95 18.19
CA LEU A 223 9.58 2.25 19.20
C LEU A 223 10.37 1.09 18.59
N LYS A 224 9.73 0.31 17.69
CA LYS A 224 10.40 -0.76 16.93
C LYS A 224 11.57 -0.24 16.10
N LYS A 225 11.38 0.84 15.34
CA LYS A 225 12.44 1.44 14.50
C LYS A 225 13.62 1.96 15.32
N LYS A 226 13.39 2.39 16.56
CA LYS A 226 14.44 2.83 17.48
C LYS A 226 15.20 1.66 18.13
N GLY A 227 14.66 0.44 18.06
CA GLY A 227 15.19 -0.72 18.78
C GLY A 227 14.65 -0.87 20.20
N ASN A 228 13.68 -0.04 20.62
CA ASN A 228 13.02 -0.14 21.93
C ASN A 228 11.89 -1.20 21.88
N ILE A 229 12.26 -2.45 21.59
CA ILE A 229 11.31 -3.55 21.37
C ILE A 229 10.53 -3.89 22.65
N ASP A 230 11.18 -3.89 23.81
CA ASP A 230 10.55 -4.22 25.09
C ASP A 230 9.48 -3.20 25.49
N GLU A 231 9.75 -1.92 25.25
CA GLU A 231 8.80 -0.84 25.51
C GLU A 231 7.59 -0.92 24.56
N ALA A 232 7.82 -1.23 23.29
CA ALA A 232 6.75 -1.47 22.31
C ALA A 232 5.86 -2.63 22.73
N LYS A 233 6.47 -3.74 23.17
CA LYS A 233 5.77 -4.92 23.67
C LYS A 233 4.93 -4.60 24.91
N HIS A 234 5.53 -3.92 25.90
CA HIS A 234 4.83 -3.54 27.12
C HIS A 234 3.60 -2.66 26.82
N LEU A 235 3.77 -1.66 25.95
CA LEU A 235 2.67 -0.78 25.54
C LEU A 235 1.52 -1.56 24.87
N CYS A 236 1.84 -2.42 23.91
CA CYS A 236 0.84 -3.28 23.26
C CYS A 236 0.10 -4.17 24.26
N GLN A 237 0.80 -4.75 25.24
CA GLN A 237 0.21 -5.63 26.24
C GLN A 237 -0.72 -4.89 27.20
N GLN A 238 -0.35 -3.68 27.62
CA GLN A 238 -1.15 -2.87 28.54
C GLN A 238 -2.52 -2.50 27.93
N GLU A 239 -2.51 -2.19 26.63
CA GLU A 239 -3.67 -1.61 25.94
C GLU A 239 -4.46 -2.65 25.11
N LEU A 240 -4.01 -3.91 25.10
CA LEU A 240 -4.57 -5.01 24.31
C LEU A 240 -6.05 -5.26 24.60
N ASN A 241 -6.45 -5.14 25.87
CA ASN A 241 -7.84 -5.36 26.29
C ASN A 241 -8.78 -4.27 25.77
N LYS A 242 -8.25 -3.07 25.52
CA LYS A 242 -9.01 -1.92 25.01
C LYS A 242 -9.03 -1.87 23.49
N LEU A 243 -7.92 -2.27 22.86
CA LEU A 243 -7.72 -2.20 21.41
C LEU A 243 -7.28 -3.56 20.87
N PRO A 244 -8.24 -4.45 20.53
CA PRO A 244 -7.93 -5.75 19.95
C PRO A 244 -7.14 -5.68 18.63
N ASP A 245 -7.17 -4.55 17.91
CA ASP A 245 -6.36 -4.32 16.71
C ASP A 245 -4.85 -4.43 17.00
N LEU A 246 -4.42 -4.23 18.25
CA LEU A 246 -3.03 -4.38 18.69
C LEU A 246 -2.53 -5.82 18.66
N PHE A 247 -3.40 -6.84 18.54
CA PHE A 247 -2.98 -8.22 18.39
C PHE A 247 -2.02 -8.39 17.20
N PHE A 248 -2.29 -7.70 16.09
CA PHE A 248 -1.43 -7.76 14.91
C PHE A 248 -0.05 -7.15 15.20
N SER A 249 -0.03 -5.95 15.77
CA SER A 249 1.22 -5.25 16.13
C SER A 249 2.06 -6.07 17.13
N LEU A 250 1.44 -6.65 18.15
CA LEU A 250 2.11 -7.50 19.15
C LEU A 250 2.65 -8.79 18.54
N ALA A 251 1.90 -9.44 17.64
CA ALA A 251 2.38 -10.61 16.90
C ALA A 251 3.65 -10.27 16.11
N THR A 252 3.66 -9.16 15.37
CA THR A 252 4.84 -8.73 14.60
C THR A 252 6.06 -8.38 15.45
N ILE A 253 5.87 -8.02 16.72
CA ILE A 253 6.96 -7.75 17.67
C ILE A 253 7.56 -9.06 18.18
N LEU A 254 6.72 -10.08 18.36
CA LEU A 254 7.11 -11.34 18.98
C LEU A 254 7.66 -12.37 18.00
N GLU A 255 7.60 -12.14 16.68
CA GLU A 255 8.07 -13.09 15.65
C GLU A 255 9.45 -13.69 15.96
N ASP A 256 10.41 -12.84 16.34
CA ASP A 256 11.80 -13.25 16.58
C ASP A 256 12.06 -13.70 18.02
N SER A 257 11.16 -13.40 18.97
CA SER A 257 11.41 -13.59 20.41
C SER A 257 10.60 -14.71 21.05
N ASP A 258 9.36 -14.93 20.59
CA ASP A 258 8.44 -15.93 21.13
C ASP A 258 7.47 -16.37 20.04
N PHE A 259 7.88 -17.40 19.30
CA PHE A 259 7.14 -17.94 18.16
C PHE A 259 5.69 -18.33 18.54
N ASN A 260 5.51 -19.03 19.66
CA ASN A 260 4.19 -19.53 20.07
C ASN A 260 3.24 -18.38 20.41
N LYS A 261 3.70 -17.38 21.16
CA LYS A 261 2.87 -16.20 21.45
C LYS A 261 2.60 -15.38 20.20
N SER A 262 3.59 -15.21 19.32
CA SER A 262 3.38 -14.54 18.03
C SER A 262 2.26 -15.23 17.23
N GLN A 263 2.31 -16.55 17.12
CA GLN A 263 1.29 -17.35 16.45
C GLN A 263 -0.10 -17.16 17.07
N ASP A 264 -0.22 -17.19 18.39
CA ASP A 264 -1.49 -17.02 19.10
C ASP A 264 -2.07 -15.62 18.91
N TYR A 265 -1.23 -14.59 18.93
CA TYR A 265 -1.67 -13.21 18.65
C TYR A 265 -2.06 -13.02 17.18
N TYR A 266 -1.35 -13.63 16.23
CA TYR A 266 -1.77 -13.62 14.83
C TYR A 266 -3.16 -14.26 14.64
N LYS A 267 -3.41 -15.40 15.28
CA LYS A 267 -4.74 -16.05 15.25
C LYS A 267 -5.82 -15.15 15.85
N GLN A 268 -5.53 -14.51 16.98
CA GLN A 268 -6.46 -13.57 17.61
C GLN A 268 -6.73 -12.35 16.71
N ALA A 269 -5.70 -11.76 16.10
CA ALA A 269 -5.83 -10.65 15.15
C ALA A 269 -6.73 -11.01 13.96
N VAL A 270 -6.50 -12.18 13.35
CA VAL A 270 -7.37 -12.67 12.26
C VAL A 270 -8.81 -12.85 12.74
N SER A 271 -9.03 -13.43 13.92
CA SER A 271 -10.38 -13.64 14.45
C SER A 271 -11.16 -12.34 14.71
N VAL A 272 -10.46 -11.27 15.10
CA VAL A 272 -11.05 -9.94 15.27
C VAL A 272 -11.42 -9.37 13.90
N LEU A 273 -10.50 -9.45 12.94
CA LEU A 273 -10.66 -8.89 11.58
C LEU A 273 -11.64 -9.67 10.71
N GLU A 274 -11.88 -10.96 11.01
CA GLU A 274 -12.93 -11.77 10.39
C GLU A 274 -14.34 -11.24 10.69
N ARG A 275 -14.54 -10.53 11.81
CA ARG A 275 -15.83 -9.87 12.13
C ARG A 275 -16.10 -8.65 11.25
N GLN A 276 -15.07 -8.09 10.62
CA GLN A 276 -15.15 -6.97 9.68
C GLN A 276 -14.43 -7.31 8.36
N PRO A 277 -14.99 -8.22 7.56
CA PRO A 277 -14.31 -8.73 6.37
C PRO A 277 -14.09 -7.63 5.32
N GLY A 278 -12.93 -7.65 4.67
CA GLY A 278 -12.62 -6.83 3.49
C GLY A 278 -11.79 -5.57 3.77
N SER A 279 -11.48 -5.27 5.03
CA SER A 279 -10.58 -4.16 5.37
C SER A 279 -9.16 -4.38 4.82
N THR A 280 -8.46 -3.28 4.55
CA THR A 280 -7.03 -3.31 4.18
C THR A 280 -6.19 -3.95 5.29
N ALA A 281 -6.54 -3.70 6.56
CA ALA A 281 -5.92 -4.29 7.73
C ALA A 281 -6.06 -5.82 7.75
N HIS A 282 -7.24 -6.36 7.41
CA HIS A 282 -7.44 -7.81 7.31
C HIS A 282 -6.52 -8.44 6.26
N ARG A 283 -6.43 -7.85 5.06
CA ARG A 283 -5.52 -8.35 4.01
C ARG A 283 -4.05 -8.30 4.43
N ALA A 284 -3.64 -7.22 5.11
CA ALA A 284 -2.28 -7.07 5.61
C ALA A 284 -1.95 -8.11 6.70
N CYS A 285 -2.88 -8.34 7.65
CA CYS A 285 -2.73 -9.32 8.71
C CYS A 285 -2.58 -10.75 8.14
N LEU A 286 -3.44 -11.15 7.19
CA LEU A 286 -3.31 -12.46 6.53
C LEU A 286 -1.96 -12.60 5.81
N SER A 287 -1.54 -11.56 5.08
CA SER A 287 -0.27 -11.56 4.34
C SER A 287 0.93 -11.71 5.27
N ALA A 288 0.92 -11.02 6.41
CA ALA A 288 1.97 -11.15 7.43
C ALA A 288 1.98 -12.55 8.06
N MET A 289 0.81 -13.10 8.39
CA MET A 289 0.69 -14.45 8.97
C MET A 289 1.16 -15.54 7.99
N ILE A 290 0.88 -15.39 6.69
CA ILE A 290 1.38 -16.29 5.64
C ILE A 290 2.92 -16.25 5.61
N ASN A 291 3.50 -15.05 5.63
CA ASN A 291 4.95 -14.88 5.63
C ASN A 291 5.60 -15.44 6.92
N PHE A 292 4.95 -15.27 8.06
CA PHE A 292 5.40 -15.81 9.36
C PHE A 292 5.50 -17.34 9.32
N PHE A 293 4.47 -18.04 8.85
CA PHE A 293 4.51 -19.49 8.69
C PHE A 293 5.46 -19.95 7.60
N TRP A 294 5.53 -19.23 6.48
CA TRP A 294 6.47 -19.54 5.40
C TRP A 294 7.92 -19.52 5.87
N LYS A 295 8.32 -18.46 6.58
CA LYS A 295 9.68 -18.33 7.16
C LYS A 295 9.98 -19.44 8.17
N SER A 296 8.94 -19.97 8.82
CA SER A 296 9.04 -21.01 9.84
C SER A 296 8.92 -22.43 9.24
N ASN A 297 8.94 -22.56 7.91
CA ASN A 297 8.83 -23.83 7.19
C ASN A 297 7.51 -24.60 7.46
N MET A 298 6.46 -23.86 7.87
CA MET A 298 5.11 -24.36 8.17
C MET A 298 4.19 -24.11 6.97
N HIS A 299 4.46 -24.82 5.87
CA HIS A 299 3.82 -24.55 4.58
C HIS A 299 2.33 -24.93 4.55
N ASP A 300 1.92 -25.95 5.30
CA ASP A 300 0.52 -26.37 5.40
C ASP A 300 -0.32 -25.30 6.11
N GLU A 301 0.20 -24.70 7.18
CA GLU A 301 -0.46 -23.59 7.86
C GLU A 301 -0.51 -22.35 6.97
N ALA A 302 0.61 -22.00 6.32
CA ALA A 302 0.66 -20.89 5.38
C ALA A 302 -0.37 -21.04 4.24
N LEU A 303 -0.59 -22.27 3.77
CA LEU A 303 -1.58 -22.59 2.74
C LEU A 303 -3.01 -22.26 3.16
N VAL A 304 -3.39 -22.59 4.40
CA VAL A 304 -4.73 -22.29 4.93
C VAL A 304 -5.03 -20.79 4.89
N TYR A 305 -4.07 -19.96 5.33
CA TYR A 305 -4.26 -18.50 5.34
C TYR A 305 -4.15 -17.88 3.94
N GLN A 306 -3.35 -18.45 3.04
CA GLN A 306 -3.29 -18.01 1.65
C GLN A 306 -4.61 -18.24 0.92
N LEU A 307 -5.29 -19.37 1.17
CA LEU A 307 -6.63 -19.63 0.65
C LEU A 307 -7.63 -18.59 1.15
N LYS A 308 -7.65 -18.32 2.47
CA LYS A 308 -8.48 -17.26 3.06
C LYS A 308 -8.25 -15.89 2.40
N LEU A 309 -7.00 -15.53 2.13
CA LEU A 309 -6.66 -14.26 1.49
C LEU A 309 -7.21 -14.16 0.05
N VAL A 310 -7.07 -15.22 -0.74
CA VAL A 310 -7.59 -15.26 -2.11
C VAL A 310 -9.11 -15.17 -2.13
N ASP A 311 -9.79 -15.90 -1.24
CA ASP A 311 -11.24 -15.86 -1.14
C ASP A 311 -11.74 -14.47 -0.73
N LEU A 312 -11.09 -13.85 0.26
CA LEU A 312 -11.39 -12.48 0.68
C LEU A 312 -11.19 -11.45 -0.44
N GLN A 313 -10.18 -11.63 -1.28
CA GLN A 313 -9.96 -10.74 -2.42
C GLN A 313 -11.00 -10.95 -3.52
N ARG A 314 -11.40 -12.19 -3.79
CA ARG A 314 -12.44 -12.51 -4.78
C ARG A 314 -13.81 -11.96 -4.42
N THR A 315 -14.14 -11.89 -3.12
CA THR A 315 -15.41 -11.31 -2.68
C THR A 315 -15.45 -9.79 -2.76
N ASN A 316 -14.29 -9.12 -2.66
CA ASN A 316 -14.22 -7.66 -2.49
C ASN A 316 -13.65 -6.91 -3.71
N LEU A 317 -12.97 -7.59 -4.63
CA LEU A 317 -12.32 -6.99 -5.80
C LEU A 317 -12.97 -7.49 -7.10
N SER A 318 -12.79 -6.73 -8.18
CA SER A 318 -13.17 -7.18 -9.51
C SER A 318 -12.41 -8.45 -9.89
N SER A 319 -13.05 -9.33 -10.68
CA SER A 319 -12.47 -10.63 -11.08
C SER A 319 -11.11 -10.52 -11.76
N ASN A 320 -10.89 -9.44 -12.53
CA ASN A 320 -9.63 -9.16 -13.23
C ASN A 320 -8.72 -8.19 -12.46
N ASN A 321 -8.60 -8.37 -11.15
CA ASN A 321 -7.74 -7.53 -10.32
C ASN A 321 -6.32 -8.12 -10.21
N LYS A 322 -5.31 -7.27 -10.42
CA LYS A 322 -3.88 -7.65 -10.30
C LYS A 322 -3.51 -8.21 -8.92
N GLU A 323 -4.16 -7.77 -7.85
CA GLU A 323 -3.89 -8.24 -6.48
C GLU A 323 -4.27 -9.73 -6.32
N ILE A 324 -5.38 -10.16 -6.93
CA ILE A 324 -5.79 -11.57 -6.94
C ILE A 324 -4.72 -12.42 -7.62
N ALA A 325 -4.20 -11.96 -8.77
CA ALA A 325 -3.17 -12.69 -9.51
C ALA A 325 -1.83 -12.81 -8.73
N VAL A 326 -1.46 -11.80 -7.94
CA VAL A 326 -0.30 -11.89 -7.04
C VAL A 326 -0.53 -12.95 -5.96
N SER A 327 -1.70 -12.95 -5.32
CA SER A 327 -2.04 -13.96 -4.30
C SER A 327 -2.14 -15.37 -4.88
N LEU A 328 -2.64 -15.53 -6.12
CA LEU A 328 -2.68 -16.83 -6.80
C LEU A 328 -1.28 -17.39 -7.06
N ARG A 329 -0.29 -16.53 -7.32
CA ARG A 329 1.12 -16.96 -7.40
C ARG A 329 1.62 -17.53 -6.07
N GLY A 330 1.33 -16.84 -4.96
CA GLY A 330 1.69 -17.30 -3.62
C GLY A 330 1.06 -18.66 -3.31
N LEU A 331 -0.22 -18.81 -3.65
CA LEU A 331 -0.95 -20.07 -3.48
C LEU A 331 -0.36 -21.22 -4.31
N ALA A 332 -0.06 -20.95 -5.58
CA ALA A 332 0.53 -21.96 -6.45
C ALA A 332 1.92 -22.41 -5.97
N ARG A 333 2.76 -21.48 -5.49
CA ARG A 333 4.06 -21.79 -4.89
C ARG A 333 3.96 -22.61 -3.61
N LEU A 334 2.97 -22.32 -2.76
CA LEU A 334 2.69 -23.13 -1.58
C LEU A 334 2.34 -24.57 -1.97
N TYR A 335 1.45 -24.75 -2.95
CA TYR A 335 1.11 -26.08 -3.47
C TYR A 335 2.30 -26.83 -4.09
N GLN A 336 3.20 -26.13 -4.80
CA GLN A 336 4.45 -26.74 -5.28
C GLN A 336 5.32 -27.23 -4.11
N THR A 337 5.42 -26.43 -3.05
CA THR A 337 6.28 -26.76 -1.90
C THR A 337 5.79 -28.01 -1.16
N ILE A 338 4.47 -28.26 -1.15
CA ILE A 338 3.87 -29.48 -0.61
C ILE A 338 3.72 -30.61 -1.66
N ASN A 339 4.43 -30.51 -2.80
CA ASN A 339 4.44 -31.48 -3.91
C ASN A 339 3.05 -31.78 -4.52
N ASN A 340 2.17 -30.78 -4.54
CA ASN A 340 0.86 -30.87 -5.19
C ASN A 340 0.83 -30.03 -6.47
N ASP A 341 1.61 -30.47 -7.46
CA ASP A 341 1.77 -29.76 -8.73
C ASP A 341 0.46 -29.67 -9.55
N LYS A 342 -0.48 -30.58 -9.30
CA LYS A 342 -1.82 -30.54 -9.91
C LYS A 342 -2.59 -29.30 -9.47
N GLU A 343 -2.68 -29.06 -8.16
CA GLU A 343 -3.34 -27.85 -7.65
C GLU A 343 -2.52 -26.60 -7.96
N ALA A 344 -1.18 -26.66 -7.91
CA ALA A 344 -0.34 -25.54 -8.31
C ALA A 344 -0.62 -25.09 -9.75
N THR A 345 -0.68 -26.04 -10.69
CA THR A 345 -0.97 -25.78 -12.11
C THR A 345 -2.33 -25.09 -12.29
N LYS A 346 -3.36 -25.51 -11.53
CA LYS A 346 -4.69 -24.90 -11.56
C LYS A 346 -4.64 -23.41 -11.18
N TYR A 347 -3.95 -23.04 -10.12
CA TYR A 347 -3.87 -21.63 -9.70
C TYR A 347 -2.96 -20.79 -10.60
N PHE A 348 -1.91 -21.38 -11.19
CA PHE A 348 -1.12 -20.70 -12.21
C PHE A 348 -1.92 -20.41 -13.49
N ASN A 349 -2.79 -21.33 -13.93
CA ASN A 349 -3.70 -21.07 -15.06
C ASN A 349 -4.66 -19.92 -14.73
N GLN A 350 -5.29 -19.92 -13.54
CA GLN A 350 -6.18 -18.81 -13.13
C GLN A 350 -5.46 -17.46 -13.09
N ARG A 351 -4.19 -17.45 -12.64
CA ARG A 351 -3.34 -16.25 -12.67
C ARG A 351 -3.07 -15.79 -14.11
N LEU A 352 -2.79 -16.74 -15.02
CA LEU A 352 -2.55 -16.45 -16.43
C LEU A 352 -3.76 -15.78 -17.07
N ASP A 353 -4.97 -16.30 -16.85
CA ASP A 353 -6.21 -15.77 -17.40
C ASP A 353 -6.42 -14.30 -17.01
N ILE A 354 -6.21 -13.96 -15.72
CA ILE A 354 -6.34 -12.59 -15.23
C ILE A 354 -5.33 -11.66 -15.92
N PHE A 355 -4.07 -12.08 -16.02
CA PHE A 355 -3.02 -11.25 -16.61
C PHE A 355 -3.15 -11.09 -18.13
N GLN A 356 -3.68 -12.10 -18.83
CA GLN A 356 -4.03 -11.98 -20.24
C GLN A 356 -5.11 -10.92 -20.46
N VAL A 357 -6.12 -10.85 -19.59
CA VAL A 357 -7.17 -9.82 -19.69
C VAL A 357 -6.63 -8.42 -19.37
N ILE A 358 -5.76 -8.28 -18.37
CA ILE A 358 -5.24 -6.96 -17.95
C ILE A 358 -4.22 -6.40 -18.97
N TYR A 359 -3.28 -7.23 -19.43
CA TYR A 359 -2.10 -6.77 -20.17
C TYR A 359 -2.05 -7.23 -21.63
N GLY A 360 -2.91 -8.17 -22.03
CA GLY A 360 -2.86 -8.81 -23.34
C GLY A 360 -1.87 -9.97 -23.42
N PRO A 361 -2.00 -10.86 -24.42
CA PRO A 361 -1.26 -12.12 -24.51
C PRO A 361 0.24 -11.95 -24.78
N GLU A 362 0.65 -10.83 -25.39
CA GLU A 362 2.05 -10.57 -25.76
C GLU A 362 2.90 -9.98 -24.64
N HIS A 363 2.28 -9.62 -23.51
CA HIS A 363 2.97 -8.99 -22.39
C HIS A 363 3.99 -9.94 -21.73
N ASN A 364 5.14 -9.41 -21.31
CA ASN A 364 6.22 -10.21 -20.71
C ASN A 364 5.76 -11.04 -19.50
N TYR A 365 4.92 -10.47 -18.63
CA TYR A 365 4.35 -11.22 -17.49
C TYR A 365 3.52 -12.44 -17.91
N VAL A 366 2.79 -12.38 -19.03
CA VAL A 366 2.02 -13.53 -19.54
C VAL A 366 2.99 -14.62 -20.00
N LYS A 367 4.04 -14.25 -20.73
CA LYS A 367 5.10 -15.15 -21.19
C LYS A 367 5.83 -15.83 -20.04
N GLU A 368 6.17 -15.07 -18.98
CA GLU A 368 6.78 -15.62 -17.76
C GLU A 368 5.89 -16.67 -17.09
N ILE A 369 4.59 -16.40 -16.94
CA ILE A 369 3.65 -17.35 -16.35
C ILE A 369 3.51 -18.61 -17.21
N SER A 370 3.46 -18.47 -18.53
CA SER A 370 3.43 -19.60 -19.46
C SER A 370 4.68 -20.47 -19.34
N ASN A 371 5.85 -19.88 -19.14
CA ASN A 371 7.09 -20.62 -18.90
C ASN A 371 7.07 -21.35 -17.55
N GLU A 372 6.64 -20.69 -16.46
CA GLU A 372 6.45 -21.31 -15.13
C GLU A 372 5.50 -22.53 -15.25
N LEU A 373 4.41 -22.41 -16.03
CA LEU A 373 3.45 -23.50 -16.29
C LEU A 373 4.03 -24.65 -17.12
N GLY A 374 4.92 -24.37 -18.08
CA GLY A 374 5.59 -25.40 -18.88
C GLY A 374 6.41 -26.34 -18.01
N GLN A 375 7.27 -25.77 -17.15
CA GLN A 375 8.12 -26.53 -16.21
C GLN A 375 7.30 -27.40 -15.26
N LEU A 376 6.18 -26.87 -14.76
CA LEU A 376 5.24 -27.60 -13.92
C LEU A 376 4.58 -28.79 -14.63
N ARG A 377 4.12 -28.61 -15.87
CA ARG A 377 3.48 -29.70 -16.62
C ARG A 377 4.45 -30.82 -16.93
N ASP A 378 5.71 -30.49 -17.20
CA ASP A 378 6.77 -31.48 -17.39
C ASP A 378 6.99 -32.28 -16.10
N SER A 379 7.04 -31.61 -14.93
CA SER A 379 7.16 -32.28 -13.63
C SER A 379 5.98 -33.22 -13.29
N VAL A 380 4.73 -32.80 -13.54
CA VAL A 380 3.52 -33.62 -13.35
C VAL A 380 3.56 -34.86 -14.25
N THR A 381 3.99 -34.69 -15.50
CA THR A 381 4.09 -35.79 -16.47
C THR A 381 5.14 -36.81 -16.04
N ILE A 382 6.28 -36.34 -15.52
CA ILE A 382 7.33 -37.20 -14.96
C ILE A 382 6.83 -37.94 -13.71
N SER A 383 6.21 -37.25 -12.75
CA SER A 383 5.67 -37.88 -11.53
C SER A 383 4.63 -38.97 -11.84
N ASN A 384 3.74 -38.71 -12.80
CA ASN A 384 2.76 -39.70 -13.26
C ASN A 384 3.39 -40.87 -14.03
N ALA A 385 4.53 -40.65 -14.69
CA ALA A 385 5.29 -41.69 -15.36
C ALA A 385 6.09 -42.57 -14.38
N VAL A 386 6.64 -41.99 -13.31
CA VAL A 386 7.37 -42.70 -12.25
C VAL A 386 6.44 -43.51 -11.34
N GLY A 387 5.23 -43.01 -11.06
CA GLY A 387 4.21 -43.75 -10.30
C GLY A 387 3.59 -44.94 -11.06
N ASN A 388 3.81 -45.05 -12.37
CA ASN A 388 3.40 -46.19 -13.17
C ASN A 388 4.61 -47.10 -13.44
N GLU A 389 4.78 -48.16 -12.65
CA GLU A 389 5.76 -49.23 -12.95
C GLU A 389 5.55 -49.75 -14.38
N LYS A 390 6.39 -49.33 -15.33
CA LYS A 390 6.41 -49.92 -16.67
C LYS A 390 7.41 -51.06 -16.72
N LYS A 391 6.91 -52.29 -16.88
CA LYS A 391 7.73 -53.43 -17.31
C LYS A 391 8.33 -53.12 -18.69
N MET A 392 9.65 -53.18 -18.81
CA MET A 392 10.31 -53.25 -20.12
C MET A 392 10.59 -54.73 -20.43
N THR A 393 10.02 -55.20 -21.54
CA THR A 393 10.32 -56.50 -22.13
C THR A 393 11.25 -56.27 -23.31
N LEU A 394 12.48 -56.77 -23.23
CA LEU A 394 13.43 -56.75 -24.34
C LEU A 394 13.36 -58.09 -25.07
N ILE A 395 13.04 -58.07 -26.36
CA ILE A 395 12.96 -59.25 -27.22
C ILE A 395 14.16 -59.24 -28.16
N ILE A 396 15.09 -60.18 -27.98
CA ILE A 396 16.27 -60.34 -28.83
C ILE A 396 16.05 -61.55 -29.73
N ILE A 397 16.05 -61.31 -31.04
CA ILE A 397 15.90 -62.33 -32.08
C ILE A 397 17.30 -62.71 -32.56
N ILE A 398 17.72 -63.97 -32.34
CA ILE A 398 19.03 -64.47 -32.80
C ILE A 398 18.86 -65.11 -34.17
N PRO A 399 19.44 -64.54 -35.25
CA PRO A 399 19.08 -64.91 -36.63
C PRO A 399 19.44 -66.35 -37.03
N GLN A 400 20.46 -66.95 -36.40
CA GLN A 400 21.01 -68.21 -36.88
C GLN A 400 20.26 -69.48 -36.43
N ASN A 401 19.36 -69.39 -35.44
CA ASN A 401 18.67 -70.57 -34.89
C ASN A 401 17.15 -70.40 -34.70
N ASN A 402 16.53 -69.33 -35.21
CA ASN A 402 15.09 -69.05 -35.04
C ASN A 402 14.58 -69.13 -33.57
N ARG A 403 15.45 -68.85 -32.59
CA ARG A 403 15.09 -68.76 -31.18
C ARG A 403 14.97 -67.31 -30.77
N CYS A 404 13.94 -67.02 -29.98
CA CYS A 404 13.65 -65.70 -29.44
C CYS A 404 13.95 -65.72 -27.94
N LEU A 405 14.83 -64.83 -27.47
CA LEU A 405 15.09 -64.66 -26.04
C LEU A 405 14.26 -63.46 -25.55
N ILE A 406 13.32 -63.72 -24.65
CA ILE A 406 12.49 -62.69 -24.02
C ILE A 406 13.04 -62.48 -22.60
N VAL A 407 13.56 -61.28 -22.33
CA VAL A 407 14.06 -60.92 -21.00
C VAL A 407 13.15 -59.82 -20.43
N ASP A 408 12.40 -60.19 -19.40
CA ASP A 408 11.58 -59.26 -18.62
C ASP A 408 12.40 -58.69 -17.46
N SER A 409 12.53 -57.36 -17.38
CA SER A 409 13.09 -56.71 -16.20
C SER A 409 12.05 -55.82 -15.51
N LYS A 410 12.00 -55.89 -14.18
CA LYS A 410 11.29 -54.92 -13.33
C LYS A 410 12.26 -53.79 -13.03
N VAL A 411 12.02 -52.61 -13.59
CA VAL A 411 12.79 -51.41 -13.25
C VAL A 411 12.14 -50.76 -12.05
N THR A 412 12.74 -50.88 -10.86
CA THR A 412 12.18 -50.37 -9.61
C THR A 412 12.61 -48.94 -9.26
N HIS A 413 13.59 -48.34 -9.95
CA HIS A 413 13.95 -46.92 -9.75
C HIS A 413 14.47 -46.26 -11.03
N MET A 414 13.79 -45.19 -11.48
CA MET A 414 14.41 -44.18 -12.34
C MET A 414 14.79 -42.98 -11.47
N TRP A 415 16.07 -42.77 -11.23
CA TRP A 415 16.61 -41.49 -10.77
C TRP A 415 17.47 -40.87 -11.89
N GLU A 416 17.53 -39.54 -11.88
CA GLU A 416 17.96 -38.66 -12.97
C GLU A 416 19.15 -39.14 -13.82
N GLY A 417 19.00 -38.96 -15.14
CA GLY A 417 20.10 -38.95 -16.11
C GLY A 417 20.30 -40.23 -16.90
N GLN A 418 20.67 -40.08 -18.18
CA GLN A 418 20.93 -41.11 -19.19
C GLN A 418 21.86 -42.29 -18.77
N LYS A 419 22.44 -42.26 -17.56
CA LYS A 419 23.36 -43.28 -17.03
C LYS A 419 22.67 -44.54 -16.51
N VAL A 420 21.49 -44.45 -15.88
CA VAL A 420 20.84 -45.64 -15.28
C VAL A 420 20.30 -46.60 -16.35
N LEU A 421 19.75 -46.04 -17.44
CA LEU A 421 19.30 -46.83 -18.59
C LEU A 421 20.46 -47.62 -19.22
N LEU A 422 21.66 -47.03 -19.23
CA LEU A 422 22.87 -47.65 -19.78
C LEU A 422 23.33 -48.84 -18.92
N VAL A 423 23.26 -48.73 -17.59
CA VAL A 423 23.69 -49.80 -16.66
C VAL A 423 22.83 -51.06 -16.81
N HIS A 424 21.50 -50.93 -16.86
CA HIS A 424 20.62 -52.09 -17.03
C HIS A 424 20.73 -52.73 -18.42
N VAL A 425 20.91 -51.93 -19.48
CA VAL A 425 21.17 -52.47 -20.83
C VAL A 425 22.50 -53.22 -20.87
N CYS A 426 23.55 -52.71 -20.18
CA CYS A 426 24.83 -53.40 -20.06
C CYS A 426 24.71 -54.72 -19.29
N GLU A 427 24.01 -54.76 -18.15
CA GLU A 427 23.79 -56.00 -17.38
C GLU A 427 23.01 -57.03 -18.21
N MET A 428 21.95 -56.61 -18.93
CA MET A 428 21.21 -57.51 -19.83
C MET A 428 22.08 -58.03 -20.98
N MET A 429 22.97 -57.20 -21.54
CA MET A 429 23.91 -57.63 -22.58
C MET A 429 24.96 -58.63 -22.05
N PHE A 430 25.41 -58.48 -20.79
CA PHE A 430 26.31 -59.45 -20.16
C PHE A 430 25.63 -60.82 -19.97
N THR A 431 24.38 -60.87 -19.51
CA THR A 431 23.63 -62.12 -19.36
C THR A 431 23.41 -62.85 -20.69
N VAL A 432 23.17 -62.08 -21.77
CA VAL A 432 23.04 -62.63 -23.13
C VAL A 432 24.38 -63.15 -23.66
N LEU A 433 25.49 -62.44 -23.38
CA LEU A 433 26.83 -62.88 -23.77
C LEU A 433 27.28 -64.14 -23.03
N ASP A 434 26.96 -64.27 -21.74
CA ASP A 434 27.24 -65.49 -20.97
C ASP A 434 26.39 -66.67 -21.44
N TYR A 435 25.11 -66.44 -21.76
CA TYR A 435 24.26 -67.46 -22.36
C TYR A 435 24.83 -67.96 -23.70
N MET A 436 25.26 -67.05 -24.58
CA MET A 436 25.87 -67.40 -25.88
C MET A 436 27.25 -68.06 -25.78
N LYS A 437 27.97 -67.89 -24.67
CA LYS A 437 29.24 -68.62 -24.41
C LYS A 437 29.02 -70.02 -23.83
N SER A 438 27.85 -70.27 -23.21
CA SER A 438 27.49 -71.54 -22.58
C SER A 438 26.74 -72.52 -23.50
N SER A 439 26.35 -72.07 -24.69
CA SER A 439 25.70 -72.83 -25.76
C SER A 439 26.64 -73.03 -26.94
#